data_AF-A0A3P7NYD2-F1
#
_entry.id   AF-A0A3P7NYD2-F1
#
_cell.length_a   1.000
_cell.length_b   1.000
_cell.length_c   1.000
_cell.angle_alpha   90.00
_cell.angle_beta   90.00
_cell.angle_gamma   90.00
#
_symmetry.space_group_name_H-M   'P 1'
#
loop_
_entity.id
_entity.type
_entity.pdbx_description
1 polymer ?
#
loop_
_entity_poly.entity_id
_entity_poly.type
_entity_poly.pdbx_seq_one_letter_code
_entity_poly.pdbx_strand_id
1 'polypeptide(L)'
;MPMLVELKSGETYNGHLVACDDWMNIHLKEVICTSKYLRIPDDVIDKVKEDMQVSRMRNRNQGGGEGGGRGGARNKFRGGHRGGGPGQRGGRIGSGGNRGGHKDM
;
A
#
# COMPACT_ATOMS: atom_id res chain seq x y z
N MET A 1 -38.92 -24.43 -15.79
CA MET A 1 -39.10 -22.97 -15.97
C MET A 1 -38.18 -22.24 -14.99
N PRO A 2 -37.43 -21.20 -15.39
CA PRO A 2 -36.64 -20.43 -14.44
C PRO A 2 -37.57 -19.67 -13.47
N MET A 3 -37.21 -19.67 -12.19
CA MET A 3 -37.98 -19.04 -11.12
C MET A 3 -37.03 -18.44 -10.09
N LEU A 4 -37.33 -17.20 -9.68
CA LEU A 4 -36.68 -16.53 -8.56
C LEU A 4 -37.64 -16.54 -7.37
N VAL A 5 -37.19 -17.09 -6.25
CA VAL A 5 -37.96 -17.20 -5.02
C VAL A 5 -37.25 -16.40 -3.94
N GLU A 6 -37.94 -15.43 -3.34
CA GLU A 6 -37.47 -14.70 -2.16
C GLU A 6 -38.15 -15.27 -0.91
N LEU A 7 -37.36 -15.71 0.07
CA LEU A 7 -37.87 -16.16 1.35
C LEU A 7 -38.12 -14.95 2.25
N LYS A 8 -38.99 -15.12 3.26
CA LYS A 8 -39.24 -14.09 4.29
C LYS A 8 -37.97 -13.69 5.07
N SER A 9 -36.95 -14.56 5.08
CA SER A 9 -35.62 -14.27 5.63
C SER A 9 -34.84 -13.23 4.79
N GLY A 10 -35.29 -12.91 3.58
CA GLY A 10 -34.61 -12.06 2.61
C GLY A 10 -33.51 -12.77 1.81
N GLU A 11 -33.46 -14.11 1.91
CA GLU A 11 -32.62 -14.95 1.04
C GLU A 11 -33.33 -15.17 -0.29
N THR A 12 -32.58 -15.19 -1.39
CA THR A 12 -33.14 -15.45 -2.72
C THR A 12 -32.56 -16.72 -3.33
N TYR A 13 -33.43 -17.50 -3.96
CA TYR A 13 -33.12 -18.74 -4.66
C TYR A 13 -33.52 -18.58 -6.13
N ASN A 14 -32.54 -18.61 -7.02
CA ASN A 14 -32.77 -18.58 -8.46
C ASN A 14 -32.47 -19.97 -9.03
N GLY A 15 -33.43 -20.60 -9.71
CA GLY A 15 -33.23 -21.91 -10.29
C GLY A 15 -34.36 -22.34 -11.21
N HIS A 16 -34.31 -23.58 -11.68
CA HIS A 16 -35.33 -24.14 -12.54
C HIS A 16 -36.37 -24.92 -11.72
N LEU A 17 -37.63 -24.48 -11.76
CA LEU A 17 -38.75 -25.18 -11.13
C LEU A 17 -38.94 -26.57 -11.76
N VAL A 18 -38.98 -27.58 -10.88
CA VAL A 18 -39.22 -28.99 -11.22
C VAL A 18 -40.59 -29.46 -10.77
N ALA A 19 -40.96 -29.13 -9.53
CA ALA A 19 -42.24 -29.53 -8.94
C ALA A 19 -42.69 -28.51 -7.90
N CYS A 20 -44.01 -28.39 -7.76
CA CYS A 20 -44.70 -27.67 -6.71
C CYS A 20 -45.85 -28.55 -6.23
N ASP A 21 -46.03 -28.68 -4.91
CA ASP A 21 -47.18 -29.37 -4.33
C ASP A 21 -48.32 -28.41 -3.94
N ASP A 22 -49.42 -28.95 -3.42
CA ASP A 22 -50.61 -28.19 -3.02
C ASP A 22 -50.36 -27.23 -1.84
N TRP A 23 -49.24 -27.39 -1.12
CA TRP A 23 -48.83 -26.53 -0.02
C TRP A 23 -47.77 -25.49 -0.43
N MET A 24 -47.46 -25.41 -1.73
CA MET A 24 -46.39 -24.59 -2.29
C MET A 24 -44.98 -24.94 -1.77
N ASN A 25 -44.73 -26.20 -1.42
CA ASN A 25 -43.34 -26.67 -1.31
C ASN A 25 -42.76 -26.76 -2.73
N ILE A 26 -41.61 -26.13 -2.93
CA ILE A 26 -41.00 -25.96 -4.25
C ILE A 26 -39.71 -26.78 -4.35
N HIS A 27 -39.59 -27.56 -5.42
CA HIS A 27 -38.34 -28.24 -5.80
C HIS A 27 -37.68 -27.51 -6.98
N LEU A 28 -36.48 -26.97 -6.75
CA LEU A 28 -35.67 -26.29 -7.78
C LEU A 28 -34.43 -27.14 -8.15
N LYS A 29 -34.00 -27.06 -9.41
CA LYS A 29 -32.72 -27.60 -9.91
C LYS A 29 -31.77 -26.46 -10.28
N GLU A 30 -30.46 -26.75 -10.23
CA GLU A 30 -29.38 -25.83 -10.63
C GLU A 30 -29.48 -24.47 -9.92
N VAL A 31 -29.60 -24.54 -8.59
CA VAL A 31 -30.00 -23.38 -7.78
C VAL A 31 -28.81 -22.52 -7.40
N ILE A 32 -28.96 -21.21 -7.59
CA ILE A 32 -28.09 -20.17 -7.05
C ILE A 32 -28.79 -19.58 -5.81
N CYS A 33 -28.14 -19.70 -4.65
CA CYS A 33 -28.59 -19.09 -3.41
C CYS A 33 -27.83 -17.78 -3.15
N THR A 34 -28.56 -16.71 -2.84
CA THR A 34 -27.99 -15.44 -2.38
C THR A 34 -28.49 -15.16 -0.97
N SER A 35 -27.57 -15.14 0.00
CA SER A 35 -27.86 -14.79 1.39
C SER A 35 -27.08 -13.54 1.81
N LYS A 36 -27.65 -12.77 2.75
CA LYS A 36 -27.00 -11.57 3.30
C LYS A 36 -25.92 -11.89 4.32
N TYR A 37 -26.03 -13.04 4.98
CA TYR A 37 -25.16 -13.43 6.07
C TYR A 37 -24.66 -14.86 5.85
N LEU A 38 -23.39 -15.08 6.14
CA LEU A 38 -22.78 -16.40 6.22
C LEU A 38 -22.47 -16.68 7.69
N ARG A 39 -22.90 -17.85 8.19
CA ARG A 39 -22.55 -18.29 9.54
C ARG A 39 -21.16 -18.93 9.49
N ILE A 40 -20.18 -18.24 10.06
CA ILE A 40 -18.81 -18.72 10.17
C ILE A 40 -18.63 -19.33 11.58
N PRO A 41 -17.98 -20.51 11.73
CA PRO A 41 -17.65 -21.05 13.04
C PRO A 41 -16.74 -20.13 13.86
N ASP A 42 -16.94 -20.06 15.18
CA ASP A 42 -16.17 -19.17 16.06
C ASP A 42 -14.66 -19.44 15.98
N ASP A 43 -14.26 -20.70 15.90
CA ASP A 43 -12.85 -21.11 15.76
C ASP A 43 -12.15 -20.54 14.51
N VAL A 44 -12.90 -20.21 13.45
CA VAL A 44 -12.34 -19.60 12.24
C VAL A 44 -12.07 -18.11 12.45
N ILE A 45 -12.86 -17.45 13.30
CA ILE A 45 -12.71 -16.03 13.60
C ILE A 45 -11.34 -15.76 14.25
N ASP A 46 -10.94 -16.62 15.19
CA ASP A 46 -9.70 -16.42 15.94
C ASP A 46 -8.46 -16.69 15.08
N LYS A 47 -8.52 -17.68 14.18
CA LYS A 47 -7.44 -17.96 13.21
C LYS A 47 -7.17 -16.77 12.29
N VAL A 48 -8.21 -16.14 11.75
CA VAL A 48 -8.06 -14.97 10.86
C VAL A 48 -7.48 -13.77 11.59
N LYS A 49 -7.88 -13.55 12.85
CA LYS A 49 -7.32 -12.46 13.68
C LYS A 49 -5.82 -12.62 13.90
N GLU A 50 -5.36 -13.84 14.19
CA GLU A 50 -3.94 -14.15 14.37
C GLU A 50 -3.15 -13.96 13.08
N ASP A 51 -3.63 -14.50 11.95
CA ASP A 51 -2.98 -14.36 10.63
C ASP A 51 -2.82 -12.88 10.21
N MET A 52 -3.84 -12.05 10.47
CA MET A 52 -3.76 -10.61 10.21
C MET A 52 -2.70 -9.90 11.10
N GLN A 53 -2.51 -10.34 12.34
CA GLN A 53 -1.49 -9.78 13.23
C GLN A 53 -0.08 -10.22 12.84
N VAL A 54 0.12 -11.51 12.53
CA VAL A 54 1.42 -12.06 12.10
C VAL A 54 1.88 -11.43 10.80
N SER A 55 0.97 -11.20 9.85
CA SER A 55 1.27 -10.50 8.58
C SER A 55 1.75 -9.06 8.80
N ARG A 56 1.09 -8.32 9.71
CA ARG A 56 1.52 -6.95 10.07
C ARG A 56 2.87 -6.93 10.81
N MET A 57 3.14 -7.91 11.67
CA MET A 57 4.41 -8.04 12.40
C MET A 57 5.57 -8.35 11.44
N ARG A 58 5.36 -9.24 10.46
CA ARG A 58 6.36 -9.57 9.43
C ARG A 58 6.64 -8.39 8.50
N ASN A 59 5.64 -7.61 8.12
CA ASN A 59 5.83 -6.42 7.29
C ASN A 59 6.67 -5.33 8.00
N ARG A 60 6.53 -5.21 9.32
CA ARG A 60 7.38 -4.31 10.12
C ARG A 60 8.84 -4.75 10.17
N ASN A 61 9.08 -6.06 10.18
CA ASN A 61 10.44 -6.61 10.22
C ASN A 61 11.08 -6.74 8.82
N GLN A 62 10.29 -6.64 7.74
CA GLN A 62 10.79 -6.55 6.35
C GLN A 62 11.02 -5.11 5.87
N GLY A 63 10.57 -4.09 6.62
CA GLY A 63 10.95 -2.68 6.40
C GLY A 63 12.27 -2.26 7.06
N GLY A 64 13.07 -3.22 7.54
CA GLY A 64 14.17 -2.99 8.48
C GLY A 64 15.53 -3.54 8.05
N GLY A 65 15.84 -3.61 6.75
CA GLY A 65 17.18 -4.05 6.34
C GLY A 65 17.47 -3.95 4.86
N GLU A 66 17.99 -2.80 4.41
CA GLU A 66 19.21 -2.69 3.60
C GLU A 66 19.48 -1.23 3.23
N GLY A 67 20.56 -0.67 3.78
CA GLY A 67 20.96 0.72 3.53
C GLY A 67 22.05 1.18 4.49
N GLY A 68 23.18 0.47 4.50
CA GLY A 68 24.36 0.88 5.27
C GLY A 68 24.87 2.25 4.83
N GLY A 69 24.97 3.18 5.77
CA GLY A 69 25.51 4.52 5.54
C GLY A 69 25.83 5.22 6.85
N ARG A 70 27.08 5.06 7.30
CA ARG A 70 27.65 5.73 8.48
C ARG A 70 27.44 7.25 8.39
N GLY A 71 26.58 7.80 9.26
CA GLY A 71 26.37 9.25 9.38
C GLY A 71 26.35 9.66 10.85
N GLY A 72 27.52 9.61 11.49
CA GLY A 72 27.70 9.96 12.88
C GLY A 72 27.33 11.42 13.19
N ALA A 73 26.64 11.59 14.32
CA ALA A 73 26.50 12.87 14.98
C ALA A 73 27.88 13.52 15.24
N ARG A 74 27.99 14.84 15.00
CA ARG A 74 28.41 15.86 15.98
C ARG A 74 28.79 17.17 15.31
N ASN A 75 28.13 18.23 15.76
CA ASN A 75 28.56 19.63 15.70
C ASN A 75 30.08 19.82 15.46
N LYS A 76 30.42 20.55 14.40
CA LYS A 76 31.72 21.23 14.27
C LYS A 76 31.53 22.67 13.79
N PHE A 77 30.81 23.44 14.59
CA PHE A 77 31.08 24.87 14.71
C PHE A 77 32.31 25.03 15.63
N ARG A 78 33.53 25.00 15.09
CA ARG A 78 34.76 25.44 15.81
C ARG A 78 36.03 25.42 14.94
N GLY A 79 36.56 26.61 14.66
CA GLY A 79 37.99 26.90 14.39
C GLY A 79 38.53 26.43 13.04
N GLY A 80 39.40 27.13 12.33
CA GLY A 80 40.20 28.32 12.61
C GLY A 80 41.24 28.43 11.50
N HIS A 81 41.52 29.67 11.08
CA HIS A 81 42.77 30.21 10.54
C HIS A 81 43.69 29.44 9.57
N ARG A 82 44.04 30.19 8.50
CA ARG A 82 45.40 30.46 7.94
C ARG A 82 46.13 29.38 7.15
N GLY A 83 46.52 29.80 5.94
CA GLY A 83 47.75 29.36 5.24
C GLY A 83 47.58 28.04 4.51
N GLY A 84 47.89 27.90 3.22
CA GLY A 84 49.04 28.43 2.51
C GLY A 84 49.91 27.25 2.07
N GLY A 85 49.96 26.95 0.77
CA GLY A 85 50.89 25.94 0.24
C GLY A 85 50.55 25.45 -1.17
N PRO A 86 51.54 25.12 -2.03
CA PRO A 86 51.62 25.71 -3.37
C PRO A 86 51.63 24.70 -4.54
N GLY A 87 51.25 25.20 -5.73
CA GLY A 87 51.89 24.83 -6.99
C GLY A 87 51.26 23.72 -7.83
N GLN A 88 50.92 24.09 -9.09
CA GLN A 88 51.13 23.39 -10.39
C GLN A 88 49.94 23.66 -11.34
N ARG A 89 50.00 24.72 -12.16
CA ARG A 89 50.62 24.80 -13.52
C ARG A 89 49.76 24.12 -14.60
N GLY A 90 49.09 24.93 -15.42
CA GLY A 90 48.78 24.58 -16.81
C GLY A 90 47.45 25.08 -17.37
N GLY A 91 47.50 25.93 -18.40
CA GLY A 91 46.41 26.05 -19.39
C GLY A 91 45.88 27.46 -19.63
N ARG A 92 46.29 28.08 -20.74
CA ARG A 92 45.77 29.33 -21.31
C ARG A 92 44.37 29.14 -21.93
N ILE A 93 43.78 30.29 -22.33
CA ILE A 93 42.55 30.54 -23.13
C ILE A 93 41.44 31.08 -22.21
N GLY A 94 41.06 32.36 -22.16
CA GLY A 94 41.08 33.42 -23.16
C GLY A 94 39.64 33.69 -23.61
N SER A 95 38.94 34.66 -23.01
CA SER A 95 37.85 35.41 -23.65
C SER A 95 37.31 36.54 -22.76
N GLY A 96 37.34 37.77 -23.29
CA GLY A 96 36.24 38.74 -23.13
C GLY A 96 36.18 39.56 -21.84
N GLY A 97 36.87 40.70 -21.81
CA GLY A 97 36.52 41.79 -20.91
C GLY A 97 35.30 42.57 -21.40
N ASN A 98 34.46 43.02 -20.47
CA ASN A 98 33.66 44.23 -20.70
C ASN A 98 33.52 45.02 -19.38
N ARG A 99 34.22 46.16 -19.33
CA ARG A 99 34.08 47.20 -18.31
C ARG A 99 32.96 48.16 -18.76
N GLY A 100 32.02 48.45 -17.86
CA GLY A 100 31.06 49.55 -17.95
C GLY A 100 30.00 49.34 -16.86
N GLY A 101 29.85 50.14 -15.81
CA GLY A 101 30.03 51.58 -15.71
C GLY A 101 28.65 52.25 -15.70
N HIS A 102 27.89 52.11 -14.61
CA HIS A 102 26.71 52.95 -14.38
C HIS A 102 26.66 53.44 -12.93
N LYS A 103 26.98 54.73 -12.86
CA LYS A 103 26.87 55.77 -11.83
C LYS A 103 25.52 55.75 -11.11
N ASP A 104 25.60 56.13 -9.84
CA ASP A 104 24.56 56.27 -8.83
C ASP A 104 23.39 57.15 -9.25
N MET A 105 22.19 56.74 -8.83
CA MET A 105 21.02 57.55 -8.48
C MET A 105 20.31 56.87 -7.30
#